data_AF-A0A4T0FHS0-F1
#
_entry.id   AF-A0A4T0FHS0-F1
#
_cell.length_a   1.000
_cell.length_b   1.000
_cell.length_c   1.000
_cell.angle_alpha   90.00
_cell.angle_beta   90.00
_cell.angle_gamma   90.00
#
_symmetry.space_group_name_H-M   'P 1'
#
loop_
_entity.id
_entity.type
_entity.pdbx_description
1 polymer ?
#
loop_
_entity_poly.entity_id
_entity_poly.type
_entity_poly.pdbx_seq_one_letter_code
_entity_poly.pdbx_strand_id
1 'polypeptide(L)' 'MAPVSLSKAIKTKKPNRSVGKHVDKLAYLALLCFLQRTAQETRIVSQEIHGHDHNRKMTRREVGRGGRRALRRVNANAE' A
#
# COMPACT_ATOMS: atom_id res chain seq x y z
N MET A 1 -3.75 15.73 14.16
CA MET A 1 -3.79 14.28 14.51
C MET A 1 -2.36 13.78 14.57
N ALA A 2 -1.91 13.25 15.71
CA ALA A 2 -0.60 12.60 15.79
C ALA A 2 -0.59 11.32 14.94
N PRO A 3 0.54 10.96 14.29
CA PRO A 3 0.62 9.75 13.49
C PRO A 3 0.32 8.52 14.35
N VAL A 4 -0.58 7.67 13.88
CA VAL A 4 -0.92 6.40 14.54
C VAL A 4 0.28 5.46 14.37
N SER A 5 0.84 4.97 15.48
CA SER A 5 1.90 3.96 15.41
C SER A 5 1.35 2.65 14.82
N LEU A 6 2.15 1.92 14.06
CA LEU A 6 1.74 0.65 13.44
C LEU A 6 1.26 -0.36 14.48
N SER A 7 1.90 -0.39 15.66
CA SER A 7 1.46 -1.22 16.79
C SER A 7 0.02 -0.92 17.21
N LYS A 8 -0.36 0.37 17.27
CA LYS A 8 -1.74 0.79 17.58
C LYS A 8 -2.69 0.37 16.46
N ALA A 9 -2.32 0.59 15.19
CA ALA A 9 -3.14 0.18 14.05
C ALA A 9 -3.39 -1.34 14.01
N ILE A 10 -2.37 -2.15 14.28
CA ILE A 10 -2.47 -3.62 14.36
C ILE A 10 -3.36 -4.04 15.52
N LYS A 11 -3.17 -3.47 16.72
CA LYS A 11 -4.02 -3.74 17.89
C LYS A 11 -5.47 -3.35 17.66
N THR A 12 -5.75 -2.24 16.98
CA THR A 12 -7.13 -1.87 16.63
C THR A 12 -7.79 -2.89 15.72
N LYS A 13 -7.04 -3.49 14.77
CA LYS A 13 -7.59 -4.52 13.85
C LYS A 13 -7.64 -5.91 14.46
N LYS A 14 -6.69 -6.26 15.34
CA LYS A 14 -6.60 -7.56 16.03
C LYS A 14 -6.34 -7.34 17.53
N PRO A 15 -7.37 -6.94 18.31
CA PRO A 15 -7.19 -6.54 19.72
C PRO A 15 -6.65 -7.67 20.60
N ASN A 16 -7.12 -8.90 20.36
CA ASN A 16 -6.81 -10.08 21.17
C ASN A 16 -5.47 -10.74 20.82
N ARG A 17 -4.78 -10.32 19.75
CA ARG A 17 -3.44 -10.85 19.44
C ARG A 17 -2.37 -10.07 20.18
N SER A 18 -1.42 -10.76 20.80
CA SER A 18 -0.17 -10.15 21.22
C SER A 18 0.62 -9.71 19.98
N VAL A 19 1.16 -8.50 20.01
CA VAL A 19 2.04 -7.98 18.96
C VAL A 19 3.46 -8.23 19.45
N GLY A 20 4.21 -9.08 18.73
CA GLY A 20 5.59 -9.39 19.08
C GLY A 20 6.49 -8.16 19.02
N LYS A 21 7.63 -8.21 19.75
CA LYS A 21 8.56 -7.09 19.97
C LYS A 21 9.08 -6.39 18.69
N HIS A 22 9.05 -7.06 17.53
CA HIS A 22 9.55 -6.54 16.25
C HIS A 22 8.53 -6.60 15.10
N VAL A 23 7.28 -6.96 15.40
CA VAL A 23 6.22 -7.09 14.38
C VAL A 23 5.88 -5.74 13.76
N ASP A 24 5.98 -4.66 14.53
CA ASP A 24 5.84 -3.28 14.06
C ASP A 24 6.87 -2.91 12.98
N LYS A 25 8.13 -3.31 13.15
CA LYS A 25 9.20 -3.11 12.15
C LYS A 25 8.95 -3.90 10.88
N LEU A 26 8.54 -5.17 11.00
CA LEU A 26 8.17 -5.99 9.84
C LEU A 26 6.95 -5.44 9.11
N ALA A 27 5.94 -4.97 9.86
CA ALA A 27 4.77 -4.32 9.30
C ALA A 27 5.13 -3.00 8.59
N TYR A 28 6.12 -2.26 9.12
CA TYR A 28 6.64 -1.06 8.47
C TYR A 28 7.30 -1.38 7.12
N LEU A 29 8.17 -2.39 7.08
CA LEU A 29 8.78 -2.86 5.83
C LEU A 29 7.71 -3.33 4.83
N ALA A 30 6.72 -4.10 5.28
CA ALA A 30 5.61 -4.52 4.43
C ALA A 30 4.81 -3.34 3.88
N LEU A 31 4.57 -2.31 4.70
CA LEU A 31 3.90 -1.08 4.27
C LEU A 31 4.71 -0.34 3.22
N LEU A 32 6.03 -0.20 3.39
CA LEU A 32 6.91 0.43 2.40
C LEU A 32 6.88 -0.33 1.07
N CYS A 33 7.00 -1.66 1.10
CA CYS A 33 6.90 -2.49 -0.09
C CYS A 33 5.54 -2.34 -0.79
N PHE A 34 4.45 -2.27 -0.02
CA PHE A 34 3.11 -2.07 -0.57
C PHE A 34 2.94 -0.68 -1.21
N LEU A 35 3.48 0.36 -0.60
CA LEU A 35 3.47 1.73 -1.15
C LEU A 35 4.28 1.80 -2.45
N GLN A 36 5.45 1.18 -2.50
CA GLN A 36 6.27 1.11 -3.71
C GLN A 36 5.52 0.43 -4.86
N ARG A 37 4.88 -0.73 -4.60
CA ARG A 37 4.05 -1.42 -5.60
C ARG A 37 2.87 -0.57 -6.04
N THR A 38 2.20 0.08 -5.10
CA THR A 38 1.08 0.99 -5.41
C THR A 38 1.51 2.13 -6.32
N ALA A 39 2.69 2.72 -6.08
CA ALA A 39 3.24 3.77 -6.93
C ALA A 39 3.52 3.27 -8.36
N GLN A 40 4.12 2.07 -8.49
CA GLN A 40 4.37 1.45 -9.79
C GLN A 40 3.06 1.16 -10.56
N GLU A 41 2.07 0.55 -9.91
CA GLU A 41 0.76 0.28 -10.50
C GLU A 41 0.06 1.57 -10.92
N THR A 42 0.17 2.63 -10.12
CA THR A 42 -0.44 3.92 -10.45
C THR A 42 0.20 4.52 -11.70
N ARG A 43 1.52 4.39 -11.86
CA ARG A 43 2.24 4.82 -13.06
C ARG A 43 1.77 4.06 -14.30
N ILE A 44 1.63 2.74 -14.19
CA ILE A 44 1.10 1.89 -15.28
C ILE A 44 -0.32 2.32 -15.65
N VAL A 45 -1.22 2.49 -14.66
CA VAL A 45 -2.59 2.96 -14.90
C VAL A 45 -2.60 4.33 -15.59
N SER A 46 -1.72 5.24 -15.20
CA SER A 46 -1.65 6.56 -15.84
C SER A 46 -1.17 6.45 -17.29
N GLN A 47 -0.17 5.62 -17.56
CA GLN A 47 0.29 5.33 -18.93
C GLN A 47 -0.78 4.66 -19.79
N GLU A 48 -1.58 3.73 -19.23
CA GLU A 48 -2.70 3.10 -19.93
C GLU A 48 -3.78 4.11 -20.35
N ILE A 49 -3.98 5.19 -19.56
CA ILE A 49 -5.01 6.20 -19.84
C ILE A 49 -4.48 7.29 -20.78
N HIS A 50 -3.24 7.75 -20.58
CA HIS A 50 -2.71 8.94 -21.26
C HIS A 50 -1.60 8.63 -22.28
N GLY A 51 -1.20 7.36 -22.45
CA GLY A 51 -0.15 6.91 -23.38
C GLY A 51 1.28 7.20 -22.93
N HIS A 52 1.50 8.23 -22.12
CA HIS A 52 2.82 8.68 -21.68
C HIS A 52 2.78 9.24 -20.25
N ASP A 53 3.93 9.28 -19.58
CA ASP A 53 4.01 9.61 -18.15
C ASP A 53 4.33 11.10 -17.86
N HIS A 54 5.03 11.81 -18.75
CA HIS A 54 5.31 13.27 -18.74
C HIS A 54 5.53 13.95 -17.36
N ASN A 55 6.01 13.22 -16.34
CA ASN A 55 6.05 13.67 -14.94
C ASN A 55 4.73 14.28 -14.44
N ARG A 56 3.60 13.80 -14.96
CA ARG A 56 2.28 14.32 -14.62
C ARG A 56 1.94 13.97 -13.17
N LYS A 57 1.25 14.88 -12.48
CA LYS A 57 0.63 14.59 -11.18
C LYS A 57 -0.51 13.58 -11.36
N MET A 58 -0.36 12.42 -10.73
CA MET A 58 -1.39 11.37 -10.73
C MET A 58 -2.58 11.80 -9.89
N THR A 59 -3.78 11.60 -10.43
CA THR A 59 -5.04 11.90 -9.76
C THR A 59 -5.37 10.86 -8.69
N ARG A 60 -6.21 11.24 -7.73
CA ARG A 60 -6.72 10.31 -6.71
C ARG A 60 -7.41 9.08 -7.30
N ARG A 61 -8.08 9.21 -8.45
CA ARG A 61 -8.74 8.09 -9.14
C ARG A 61 -7.71 7.10 -9.69
N GLU A 62 -6.63 7.57 -10.28
CA GLU A 62 -5.52 6.74 -10.75
C GLU A 62 -4.86 6.02 -9.58
N VAL A 63 -4.52 6.74 -8.50
CA VAL A 63 -3.95 6.16 -7.28
C VAL A 63 -4.88 5.08 -6.69
N GLY A 64 -6.18 5.35 -6.65
CA GLY A 64 -7.17 4.38 -6.17
C GLY A 64 -7.26 3.12 -7.04
N ARG A 65 -7.10 3.25 -8.37
CA ARG A 65 -7.04 2.10 -9.29
C ARG A 65 -5.74 1.31 -9.09
N GLY A 66 -4.60 1.98 -9.03
CA GLY A 66 -3.29 1.36 -8.79
C GLY A 66 -3.25 0.60 -7.47
N GLY A 67 -3.76 1.20 -6.38
CA GLY A 67 -3.84 0.55 -5.07
C GLY A 67 -4.68 -0.73 -5.07
N ARG A 68 -5.81 -0.75 -5.79
CA ARG A 68 -6.62 -1.98 -5.94
C ARG A 68 -5.89 -3.07 -6.72
N ARG A 69 -5.13 -2.72 -7.76
CA ARG A 69 -4.31 -3.69 -8.52
C ARG A 69 -3.19 -4.26 -7.66
N ALA A 70 -2.49 -3.41 -6.91
CA ALA A 70 -1.45 -3.83 -5.99
C ALA A 70 -1.99 -4.81 -4.92
N LEU A 71 -3.15 -4.52 -4.33
CA LEU A 71 -3.79 -5.43 -3.35
C LEU A 71 -4.14 -6.79 -3.96
N ARG A 72 -4.72 -6.82 -5.18
CA ARG A 72 -5.05 -8.08 -5.87
C ARG A 72 -3.79 -8.93 -6.10
N ARG A 73 -2.69 -8.32 -6.52
CA ARG A 73 -1.40 -9.03 -6.72
C ARG A 73 -0.81 -9.55 -5.42
N VAL A 74 -0.97 -8.84 -4.30
CA VAL A 74 -0.55 -9.35 -2.98
C VAL A 74 -1.38 -10.57 -2.60
N ASN A 75 -2.70 -10.52 -2.80
CA ASN A 75 -3.58 -11.64 -2.48
C ASN A 75 -3.37 -12.86 -3.39
N ALA A 76 -3.12 -12.64 -4.69
CA ALA A 76 -2.86 -13.72 -5.65
C ALA A 76 -1.51 -14.43 -5.43
N ASN A 77 -0.55 -13.80 -4.75
CA ASN A 77 0.71 -14.43 -4.35
C ASN A 77 0.62 -15.13 -2.99
N ALA A 78 -0.53 -15.07 -2.31
CA ALA A 78 -0.76 -15.72 -1.02
C ALA A 78 -1.43 -17.10 -1.17
N GLU A 79 -1.85 -17.46 -2.39
CA GLU A 79 -2.26 -18.80 -2.83
C GLU A 79 -1.07 -19.52 -3.48
#